data_AF-A0A453SAN0-F1
#
_entry.id   AF-A0A453SAN0-F1
#
_cell.length_a   1.000
_cell.length_b   1.000
_cell.length_c   1.000
_cell.angle_alpha   90.00
_cell.angle_beta   90.00
_cell.angle_gamma   90.00
#
_symmetry.space_group_name_H-M   'P 1'
#
loop_
_entity.id
_entity.type
_entity.pdbx_description
1 polymer ?
#
loop_
_entity_poly.entity_id
_entity_poly.type
_entity_poly.pdbx_seq_one_letter_code
_entity_poly.pdbx_strand_id
1 'polypeptide(L)'
;MQGRLMAFASEAFRKVLVPGYRFLPTKKNRMSWGLDREIRRGLVQLIGRRSDADMVEECKTFFFAGKQTTTNLLTWATVLLAMHPEWQDRARQEVLAVCGLGELPAKEHLHKL
;
A
#
# COMPACT_ATOMS: atom_id res chain seq x y z
N MET A 1 -46.43 23.16 15.07
CA MET A 1 -45.08 22.87 14.53
C MET A 1 -44.27 21.93 15.43
N GLN A 2 -44.28 22.11 16.76
CA GLN A 2 -43.53 21.27 17.71
C GLN A 2 -43.93 19.78 17.77
N GLY A 3 -45.21 19.44 17.54
CA GLY A 3 -45.68 18.04 17.61
C GLY A 3 -45.07 17.10 16.56
N ARG A 4 -44.75 17.60 15.35
CA ARG A 4 -44.12 16.77 14.30
C ARG A 4 -42.65 16.49 14.60
N LEU A 5 -41.93 17.47 15.15
CA LEU A 5 -40.54 17.30 15.58
C LEU A 5 -40.43 16.29 16.73
N MET A 6 -41.35 16.33 17.69
CA MET A 6 -41.43 15.33 18.76
C MET A 6 -41.74 13.93 18.24
N ALA A 7 -42.59 13.80 17.22
CA ALA A 7 -42.87 12.50 16.59
C ALA A 7 -41.62 11.93 15.90
N PHE A 8 -40.90 12.75 15.14
CA PHE A 8 -39.64 12.32 14.49
C PHE A 8 -38.55 11.99 15.52
N ALA A 9 -38.41 12.79 16.56
CA ALA A 9 -37.48 12.53 17.66
C ALA A 9 -37.83 11.22 18.38
N SER A 10 -39.11 11.00 18.71
CA SER A 10 -39.59 9.76 19.33
C SER A 10 -39.30 8.53 18.44
N GLU A 11 -39.49 8.65 17.13
CA GLU A 11 -39.20 7.55 16.20
C GLU A 11 -37.70 7.24 16.07
N ALA A 12 -36.85 8.26 16.13
CA ALA A 12 -35.40 8.11 16.15
C ALA A 12 -34.92 7.51 17.48
N PHE A 13 -35.40 8.04 18.62
CA PHE A 13 -35.04 7.56 19.96
C PHE A 13 -35.51 6.14 20.22
N ARG A 14 -36.71 5.74 19.78
CA ARG A 14 -37.19 4.36 19.96
C ARG A 14 -36.29 3.31 19.30
N LYS A 15 -35.57 3.68 18.24
CA LYS A 15 -34.63 2.79 17.52
C LYS A 15 -33.26 2.73 18.20
N VAL A 16 -32.80 3.84 18.79
CA VAL A 16 -31.51 3.94 19.49
C VAL A 16 -31.60 3.38 20.93
N LEU A 17 -32.78 3.49 21.57
CA LEU A 17 -32.96 3.22 23.00
C LEU A 17 -33.57 1.85 23.33
N VAL A 18 -33.95 1.04 22.34
CA VAL A 18 -34.46 -0.32 22.59
C VAL A 18 -33.37 -1.32 22.22
N PRO A 19 -32.61 -1.82 23.21
CA PRO A 19 -31.71 -2.94 23.02
C PRO A 19 -32.43 -4.08 22.30
N GLY A 20 -31.81 -4.61 21.25
CA GLY A 20 -32.37 -5.71 20.46
C GLY A 20 -33.38 -5.32 19.37
N TYR A 21 -33.82 -4.06 19.27
CA TYR A 21 -34.74 -3.61 18.20
C TYR A 21 -34.18 -3.85 16.79
N ARG A 22 -32.85 -3.82 16.64
CA ARG A 22 -32.14 -4.15 15.40
C ARG A 22 -32.36 -5.60 14.93
N PHE A 23 -32.72 -6.53 15.82
CA PHE A 23 -32.94 -7.95 15.51
C PHE A 23 -34.42 -8.30 15.27
N LEU A 24 -35.35 -7.37 15.51
CA LEU A 24 -36.77 -7.62 15.28
C LEU A 24 -37.08 -7.69 13.77
N PRO A 25 -37.96 -8.61 13.32
CA PRO A 25 -38.22 -8.86 11.89
C PRO A 25 -39.17 -7.85 11.25
N THR A 26 -38.92 -6.55 11.47
CA THR A 26 -39.67 -5.44 10.85
C THR A 26 -39.27 -5.25 9.39
N LYS A 27 -40.14 -4.68 8.55
CA LYS A 27 -39.84 -4.41 7.12
C LYS A 27 -38.54 -3.61 6.95
N LYS A 28 -38.35 -2.57 7.77
CA LYS A 28 -37.14 -1.73 7.76
C LYS A 28 -35.88 -2.52 8.13
N ASN A 29 -35.95 -3.37 9.16
CA ASN A 29 -34.81 -4.17 9.58
C ASN A 29 -34.46 -5.24 8.54
N ARG A 30 -35.46 -5.89 7.93
CA ARG A 30 -35.23 -6.86 6.84
C ARG A 30 -34.50 -6.25 5.65
N MET A 31 -34.91 -5.04 5.24
CA MET A 31 -34.20 -4.29 4.19
C MET A 31 -32.77 -3.97 4.61
N SER A 32 -32.56 -3.52 5.85
CA SER A 32 -31.22 -3.24 6.37
C SER A 32 -30.33 -4.48 6.41
N TRP A 33 -30.86 -5.67 6.74
CA TRP A 33 -30.12 -6.92 6.72
C TRP A 33 -29.82 -7.40 5.31
N GLY A 34 -30.74 -7.17 4.36
CA GLY A 34 -30.51 -7.45 2.94
C GLY A 34 -29.32 -6.64 2.41
N LEU A 35 -29.31 -5.34 2.70
CA LEU A 35 -28.22 -4.45 2.33
C LEU A 35 -26.89 -4.86 3.00
N ASP A 36 -26.90 -5.19 4.30
CA ASP A 36 -25.71 -5.69 5.01
C ASP A 36 -25.16 -6.97 4.36
N ARG A 37 -26.04 -7.89 3.97
CA ARG A 37 -25.67 -9.13 3.28
C ARG A 37 -25.07 -8.87 1.90
N GLU A 38 -25.60 -7.92 1.14
CA GLU A 38 -25.05 -7.52 -0.16
C GLU A 38 -23.68 -6.86 -0.02
N ILE A 39 -23.54 -5.91 0.91
CA ILE A 39 -22.26 -5.26 1.23
C ILE A 39 -21.22 -6.31 1.64
N ARG A 40 -21.57 -7.20 2.58
CA ARG A 40 -20.68 -8.26 3.04
C ARG A 40 -20.27 -9.20 1.91
N ARG A 41 -21.21 -9.58 1.04
CA ARG A 41 -20.93 -10.43 -0.13
C ARG A 41 -20.01 -9.75 -1.12
N GLY A 42 -20.25 -8.47 -1.41
CA GLY A 42 -19.40 -7.65 -2.27
C GLY A 42 -17.98 -7.53 -1.72
N LEU A 43 -17.84 -7.26 -0.42
CA LEU A 43 -16.52 -7.21 0.24
C LEU A 43 -15.78 -8.55 0.16
N VAL A 44 -16.46 -9.67 0.44
CA VAL A 44 -15.84 -11.02 0.32
C VAL A 44 -15.42 -11.31 -1.11
N GLN A 45 -16.21 -10.93 -2.12
CA GLN A 45 -15.83 -11.08 -3.52
C GLN A 45 -14.65 -10.18 -3.90
N LEU A 46 -14.61 -8.93 -3.45
CA LEU A 46 -13.50 -8.00 -3.72
C LEU A 46 -12.20 -8.48 -3.07
N ILE A 47 -12.27 -8.98 -1.83
CA ILE A 47 -11.13 -9.57 -1.13
C ILE A 47 -10.69 -10.85 -1.84
N GLY A 48 -11.63 -11.74 -2.20
CA GLY A 48 -11.32 -12.96 -2.93
C GLY A 48 -10.79 -12.73 -4.36
N ARG A 49 -11.12 -11.59 -4.98
CA ARG A 49 -10.56 -11.16 -6.27
C ARG A 49 -9.09 -10.74 -6.19
N ARG A 50 -8.58 -10.39 -5.01
CA ARG A 50 -7.15 -10.20 -4.78
C ARG A 50 -6.63 -11.48 -4.15
N SER A 51 -6.36 -12.48 -4.98
CA SER A 51 -5.78 -13.72 -4.49
C SER A 51 -4.33 -13.50 -4.10
N ASP A 52 -3.80 -14.36 -3.21
CA ASP A 52 -2.37 -14.37 -2.90
C ASP A 52 -1.51 -14.58 -4.17
N ALA A 53 -2.06 -15.29 -5.17
CA ALA A 53 -1.41 -15.49 -6.46
C ALA A 53 -1.27 -14.17 -7.24
N ASP A 54 -2.30 -13.33 -7.27
CA ASP A 54 -2.25 -12.01 -7.93
C ASP A 54 -1.20 -11.10 -7.27
N MET A 55 -1.15 -11.10 -5.93
CA MET A 55 -0.12 -10.34 -5.20
C MET A 55 1.30 -10.84 -5.53
N VAL A 56 1.50 -12.16 -5.60
CA VAL A 56 2.79 -12.75 -5.98
C VAL A 56 3.17 -12.39 -7.42
N GLU A 57 2.20 -12.35 -8.34
CA GLU A 57 2.42 -11.97 -9.74
C GLU A 57 2.78 -10.48 -9.88
N GLU A 58 2.10 -9.60 -9.15
CA GLU A 58 2.48 -8.18 -9.06
C GLU A 58 3.90 -8.02 -8.49
N CYS A 59 4.24 -8.71 -7.40
CA CYS A 59 5.59 -8.69 -6.83
C CYS A 59 6.66 -9.18 -7.82
N LYS A 60 6.40 -10.26 -8.57
CA LYS A 60 7.29 -10.75 -9.63
C LYS A 60 7.51 -9.68 -10.71
N THR A 61 6.44 -9.02 -11.12
CA THR A 61 6.49 -7.97 -12.15
C THR A 61 7.39 -6.82 -11.72
N PHE A 62 7.23 -6.31 -10.50
CA PHE A 62 8.11 -5.28 -9.94
C PHE A 62 9.57 -5.73 -9.81
N PHE A 63 9.80 -6.97 -9.35
CA PHE A 63 11.16 -7.51 -9.22
C PHE A 63 11.87 -7.60 -10.57
N PHE A 64 11.22 -8.15 -11.59
CA PHE A 64 11.82 -8.27 -12.93
C PHE A 64 12.04 -6.92 -13.59
N ALA A 65 11.06 -6.01 -13.52
CA ALA A 65 11.18 -4.66 -14.06
C ALA A 65 12.33 -3.88 -13.39
N GLY A 66 12.43 -3.94 -12.05
CA GLY A 66 13.52 -3.32 -11.31
C GLY A 66 14.87 -3.94 -11.66
N LYS A 67 14.95 -5.27 -11.72
CA LYS A 67 16.21 -5.97 -12.03
C LYS A 67 16.75 -5.60 -13.41
N GLN A 68 15.90 -5.59 -14.46
CA GLN A 68 16.36 -5.30 -15.82
C GLN A 68 16.89 -3.88 -15.96
N THR A 69 16.19 -2.90 -15.41
CA THR A 69 16.60 -1.49 -15.50
C THR A 69 17.87 -1.22 -14.71
N THR A 70 18.01 -1.73 -13.48
CA THR A 70 19.23 -1.60 -12.67
C THR A 70 20.41 -2.33 -13.31
N THR A 71 20.21 -3.54 -13.85
CA THR A 71 21.29 -4.28 -14.52
C THR A 71 21.79 -3.53 -15.75
N ASN A 72 20.89 -2.98 -16.56
CA ASN A 72 21.26 -2.19 -17.73
C ASN A 72 22.02 -0.92 -17.32
N LEU A 73 21.53 -0.19 -16.32
CA LEU A 73 22.21 1.00 -15.78
C LEU A 73 23.63 0.67 -15.30
N LEU A 74 23.80 -0.38 -14.48
CA LEU A 74 25.11 -0.79 -13.98
C LEU A 74 26.04 -1.25 -15.09
N THR A 75 25.52 -1.93 -16.11
CA THR A 75 26.29 -2.34 -17.29
C THR A 75 26.84 -1.11 -18.02
N TRP A 76 26.00 -0.15 -18.35
CA TRP A 76 26.44 1.08 -19.02
C TRP A 76 27.34 1.94 -18.15
N ALA A 77 27.07 2.06 -16.85
CA ALA A 77 27.94 2.76 -15.91
C ALA A 77 29.35 2.13 -15.87
N THR A 78 29.43 0.79 -15.84
CA THR A 78 30.71 0.08 -15.87
C THR A 78 31.45 0.28 -17.18
N VAL A 79 30.73 0.22 -18.31
CA VAL A 79 31.31 0.49 -19.65
C VAL A 79 31.86 1.91 -19.73
N LEU A 80 31.09 2.91 -19.29
CA LEU A 80 31.52 4.31 -19.30
C LEU A 80 32.75 4.53 -18.41
N LEU A 81 32.78 3.97 -17.20
CA LEU A 81 33.95 4.07 -16.33
C LEU A 81 35.18 3.39 -16.93
N ALA A 82 35.01 2.23 -17.58
CA ALA A 82 36.11 1.52 -18.23
C ALA A 82 36.66 2.27 -19.46
N MET A 83 35.80 2.99 -20.18
CA MET A 83 36.20 3.82 -21.33
C MET A 83 36.85 5.15 -20.91
N HIS A 84 36.61 5.61 -19.67
CA HIS A 84 37.11 6.87 -19.15
C HIS A 84 37.84 6.70 -17.80
N PRO A 85 39.10 6.22 -17.81
CA PRO A 85 39.86 5.91 -16.59
C PRO A 85 40.01 7.09 -15.64
N GLU A 86 40.07 8.32 -16.16
CA GLU A 86 40.17 9.53 -15.35
C GLU A 86 38.97 9.72 -14.41
N TRP A 87 37.77 9.36 -14.86
CA TRP A 87 36.55 9.43 -14.06
C TRP A 87 36.46 8.24 -13.10
N GLN A 88 36.94 7.08 -13.51
CA GLN A 88 37.04 5.91 -12.64
C GLN A 88 37.99 6.15 -11.46
N ASP A 89 39.15 6.77 -11.71
CA ASP A 89 40.12 7.07 -10.67
C ASP A 89 39.63 8.14 -9.71
N ARG A 90 38.97 9.20 -10.22
CA ARG A 90 38.33 10.23 -9.38
C ARG A 90 37.24 9.64 -8.49
N ALA A 91 36.33 8.85 -9.06
CA ALA A 91 35.27 8.20 -8.30
C ALA A 91 35.84 7.26 -7.22
N ARG A 92 36.92 6.53 -7.53
CA ARG A 92 37.61 5.68 -6.56
C ARG A 92 38.21 6.49 -5.41
N GLN A 93 38.84 7.63 -5.72
CA GLN A 93 39.42 8.52 -4.71
C GLN A 93 38.36 9.12 -3.79
N GLU A 94 37.21 9.54 -4.33
CA GLU A 94 36.07 10.05 -3.54
C GLU A 94 35.52 8.99 -2.58
N VAL A 95 35.31 7.77 -3.08
CA VAL A 95 34.86 6.64 -2.24
C VAL A 95 35.86 6.33 -1.13
N LEU A 96 37.16 6.29 -1.44
CA LEU A 96 38.21 6.04 -0.44
C LEU A 96 38.32 7.17 0.59
N ALA A 97 38.12 8.42 0.18
CA ALA A 97 38.17 9.58 1.08
C ALA A 97 36.99 9.58 2.08
N VAL A 98 35.82 9.12 1.66
CA VAL A 98 34.61 9.09 2.50
C VAL A 98 34.51 7.82 3.34
N CYS A 99 34.83 6.65 2.76
CA CYS A 99 34.64 5.34 3.39
C CYS A 99 35.89 4.81 4.10
N GLY A 100 37.09 5.32 3.81
CA GLY A 100 38.34 4.80 4.37
C GLY A 100 38.95 3.62 3.58
N LEU A 101 40.25 3.39 3.78
CA LEU A 101 41.01 2.33 3.11
C LEU A 101 40.64 0.96 3.69
N GLY A 102 39.84 0.18 2.96
CA GLY A 102 39.53 -1.22 3.28
C GLY A 102 38.19 -1.45 3.97
N GLU A 103 37.39 -0.42 4.21
CA GLU A 103 36.02 -0.55 4.70
C GLU A 103 35.01 -0.57 3.53
N LEU A 104 34.00 -1.44 3.63
CA LEU A 104 32.94 -1.51 2.63
C LEU A 104 32.03 -0.29 2.75
N PRO A 105 31.57 0.32 1.63
CA PRO A 105 30.63 1.44 1.68
C PRO A 105 29.33 1.04 2.41
N ALA A 106 29.05 1.70 3.53
CA ALA A 106 27.82 1.54 4.29
C ALA A 106 26.78 2.60 3.90
N LYS A 107 25.51 2.38 4.26
CA LYS A 107 24.44 3.37 4.04
C LYS A 107 24.76 4.72 4.69
N GLU A 108 25.49 4.71 5.80
CA GLU A 108 25.94 5.92 6.48
C GLU A 108 26.86 6.79 5.61
N HIS A 109 27.53 6.24 4.59
CA HIS A 109 28.45 7.00 3.73
C HIS A 109 27.75 7.68 2.55
N LEU A 110 26.52 7.27 2.20
CA LEU A 110 25.81 7.72 1.01
C LEU A 110 25.52 9.22 0.97
N HIS A 111 25.33 9.87 2.12
CA HIS A 111 25.03 11.31 2.16
C HIS A 111 26.27 12.19 1.95
N LYS A 112 27.46 11.59 1.83
CA LYS A 112 28.75 12.26 1.67
C LYS A 112 29.44 11.96 0.34
N LEU A 113 28.91 11.00 -0.43
CA LEU A 113 29.31 10.66 -1.80
C LEU A 113 28.46 11.47 -2.78
#